data_AF-A0A857JDN2-F1
#
_entry.id   AF-A0A857JDN2-F1
#
_cell.length_a   1.000
_cell.length_b   1.000
_cell.length_c   1.000
_cell.angle_alpha   90.00
_cell.angle_beta   90.00
_cell.angle_gamma   90.00
#
_symmetry.space_group_name_H-M   'P 1'
#
loop_
_entity.id
_entity.type
_entity.pdbx_description
1 polymer ?
#
loop_
_entity_poly.entity_id
_entity_poly.type
_entity_poly.pdbx_seq_one_letter_code
_entity_poly.pdbx_strand_id
1 'polypeptide(L)'
;MAETPVPLGTDAREGLRQVLQHVGALASAGIGITRDRAQACESTDELQQQLQVMQYLMDRIGWASDVGLRKLGDPGALERAEDWMLPAV
;
A
#
# COMPACT_ATOMS: atom_id res chain seq x y z
N MET A 1 32.08 13.68 3.26
CA MET A 1 31.76 12.91 4.49
C MET A 1 30.62 11.99 4.11
N ALA A 2 30.84 10.68 4.08
CA ALA A 2 29.79 9.73 3.74
C ALA A 2 28.90 9.55 4.97
N GLU A 3 27.62 9.89 4.87
CA GLU A 3 26.63 9.55 5.88
C GLU A 3 26.55 8.03 5.97
N THR A 4 27.17 7.46 7.01
CA THR A 4 26.95 6.07 7.41
C THR A 4 25.46 5.89 7.70
N PRO A 5 24.75 4.99 6.99
CA PRO A 5 23.35 4.74 7.28
C PRO A 5 23.23 4.24 8.71
N VAL A 6 22.45 4.95 9.52
CA VAL A 6 22.14 4.55 10.89
C VAL A 6 21.59 3.11 10.83
N PRO A 7 22.17 2.15 11.56
CA PRO A 7 21.68 0.78 11.53
C PRO A 7 20.27 0.78 12.12
N LEU A 8 19.29 0.46 11.27
CA LEU A 8 17.91 0.21 11.70
C LEU A 8 17.93 -0.82 12.84
N GLY A 9 17.35 -0.44 13.98
CA GLY A 9 17.15 -1.35 15.10
C GLY A 9 16.38 -2.59 14.65
N THR A 10 16.62 -3.73 15.30
CA THR A 10 16.04 -5.03 14.95
C THR A 10 14.51 -4.97 14.84
N ASP A 11 13.87 -4.18 15.71
CA ASP A 11 12.42 -3.95 15.73
C ASP A 11 11.92 -3.15 14.51
N ALA A 12 12.71 -2.17 14.04
CA ALA A 12 12.38 -1.40 12.85
C ALA A 12 12.48 -2.26 11.58
N ARG A 13 13.45 -3.17 11.51
CA ARG A 13 13.60 -4.12 10.39
C ARG A 13 12.46 -5.13 10.35
N GLU A 14 12.06 -5.66 11.50
CA GLU A 14 10.94 -6.60 11.56
C GLU A 14 9.60 -5.91 11.24
N GLY A 15 9.40 -4.69 11.75
CA GLY A 15 8.23 -3.88 11.39
C GLY A 15 8.17 -3.53 9.91
N LEU A 16 9.30 -3.19 9.29
CA LEU A 16 9.39 -2.96 7.84
C LEU A 16 9.09 -4.23 7.04
N ARG A 17 9.63 -5.38 7.47
CA ARG A 17 9.38 -6.67 6.82
C ARG A 17 7.89 -7.01 6.81
N GLN A 18 7.20 -6.79 7.93
CA GLN A 18 5.75 -7.01 8.04
C GLN A 18 4.95 -6.08 7.14
N VAL A 19 5.34 -4.81 7.06
CA VAL A 19 4.72 -3.83 6.16
C VAL A 19 4.90 -4.21 4.69
N LEU A 20 6.12 -4.58 4.28
CA LEU A 20 6.42 -5.01 2.91
C LEU A 20 5.66 -6.30 2.55
N GLN A 21 5.50 -7.23 3.50
CA GLN A 21 4.66 -8.40 3.32
C GLN A 21 3.19 -8.03 3.10
N HIS A 22 2.67 -7.06 3.84
CA HIS A 22 1.31 -6.55 3.66
C HIS A 22 1.12 -5.90 2.29
N VAL A 23 2.06 -5.04 1.88
CA VAL A 23 2.05 -4.41 0.54
C VAL A 23 2.08 -5.48 -0.56
N GLY A 24 2.96 -6.48 -0.43
CA GLY A 24 3.06 -7.58 -1.39
C GLY A 24 1.79 -8.42 -1.49
N ALA A 25 1.15 -8.70 -0.36
CA ALA A 25 -0.12 -9.44 -0.32
C ALA A 25 -1.26 -8.66 -1.00
N LEU A 26 -1.37 -7.36 -0.72
CA LEU A 26 -2.37 -6.48 -1.35
C LEU A 26 -2.15 -6.34 -2.86
N ALA A 27 -0.89 -6.15 -3.28
CA ALA A 27 -0.55 -6.08 -4.70
C ALA A 27 -0.86 -7.39 -5.42
N SER A 28 -0.53 -8.54 -4.81
CA SER A 28 -0.84 -9.86 -5.37
C SER A 28 -2.35 -10.10 -5.49
N ALA A 29 -3.13 -9.67 -4.48
CA ALA A 29 -4.59 -9.74 -4.53
C ALA A 29 -5.16 -8.87 -5.66
N GLY A 30 -4.65 -7.64 -5.84
CA GLY A 30 -5.05 -6.76 -6.93
C GLY A 30 -4.74 -7.33 -8.31
N ILE A 31 -3.56 -7.93 -8.48
CA ILE A 31 -3.17 -8.62 -9.73
C ILE A 31 -4.09 -9.82 -9.99
N GLY A 32 -4.40 -10.63 -8.96
CA GLY A 32 -5.32 -11.76 -9.10
C GLY A 32 -6.73 -11.32 -9.53
N ILE A 33 -7.28 -10.32 -8.83
CA ILE A 33 -8.62 -9.78 -9.13
C ILE A 33 -8.69 -9.20 -10.55
N THR A 34 -7.69 -8.42 -10.95
CA THR A 34 -7.64 -7.83 -12.30
C THR A 34 -7.44 -8.89 -13.38
N ARG A 35 -6.63 -9.92 -13.13
CA ARG A 35 -6.40 -11.01 -14.09
C ARG A 35 -7.63 -11.90 -14.28
N ASP A 36 -8.29 -12.30 -13.20
CA ASP A 36 -9.46 -13.18 -13.26
C ASP A 36 -10.67 -12.46 -13.88
N ARG A 37 -10.80 -11.14 -13.66
CA ARG A 37 -11.91 -10.33 -14.17
C ARG A 37 -11.68 -9.77 -15.58
N ALA A 38 -10.44 -9.59 -16.02
CA ALA A 38 -10.14 -9.24 -17.42
C ALA A 38 -10.65 -10.29 -18.43
N GLN A 39 -10.94 -11.51 -17.95
CA GLN A 39 -11.52 -12.59 -18.76
C GLN A 39 -13.06 -12.66 -18.66
N ALA A 40 -13.69 -11.92 -17.74
CA ALA A 40 -15.09 -12.12 -17.34
C ALA A 40 -15.95 -10.85 -17.23
N CYS A 41 -15.39 -9.66 -17.47
CA CYS A 41 -16.13 -8.40 -17.31
C CYS A 41 -17.02 -8.14 -18.54
N GLU A 42 -18.30 -8.47 -18.43
CA GLU A 42 -19.30 -8.28 -19.50
C GLU A 42 -20.20 -7.05 -19.27
N SER A 43 -20.20 -6.48 -18.04
CA SER A 43 -21.08 -5.36 -17.67
C SER A 43 -20.34 -4.14 -17.10
N THR A 44 -20.92 -2.96 -17.30
CA THR A 44 -20.43 -1.68 -16.78
C THR A 44 -20.44 -1.63 -15.24
N ASP A 45 -21.42 -2.27 -14.60
CA ASP A 45 -21.52 -2.31 -13.14
C ASP A 45 -20.38 -3.12 -12.51
N GLU A 46 -20.00 -4.25 -13.13
CA GLU A 46 -18.84 -5.03 -12.70
C GLU A 46 -17.52 -4.29 -12.91
N LEU A 47 -17.40 -3.53 -14.00
CA LEU A 47 -16.26 -2.66 -14.25
C LEU A 47 -16.14 -1.57 -13.17
N GLN A 48 -17.26 -0.95 -12.80
CA GLN A 48 -17.29 0.07 -11.75
C GLN A 48 -16.94 -0.53 -10.39
N GLN A 49 -17.43 -1.73 -10.08
CA GLN A 49 -17.06 -2.44 -8.86
C GLN A 49 -15.57 -2.81 -8.86
N GLN A 50 -15.01 -3.20 -10.00
CA GLN A 50 -13.58 -3.48 -10.13
C GLN A 50 -12.73 -2.23 -9.90
N LEU A 51 -13.13 -1.08 -10.45
CA LEU A 51 -12.45 0.19 -10.23
C LEU A 51 -12.45 0.58 -8.75
N GLN A 52 -13.56 0.38 -8.04
CA GLN A 52 -13.64 0.63 -6.59
C GLN A 52 -12.70 -0.29 -5.80
N VAL A 53 -12.67 -1.59 -6.10
CA VAL A 53 -11.77 -2.55 -5.44
C VAL A 53 -10.32 -2.21 -5.73
N MET A 54 -9.99 -1.85 -6.97
CA MET A 54 -8.63 -1.47 -7.36
C MET A 54 -8.21 -0.16 -6.68
N GLN A 55 -9.10 0.82 -6.59
CA GLN A 55 -8.88 2.07 -5.86
C GLN A 55 -8.62 1.79 -4.37
N TYR A 56 -9.43 0.93 -3.74
CA TYR A 56 -9.22 0.52 -2.34
C TYR A 56 -7.88 -0.20 -2.11
N LEU A 57 -7.47 -1.07 -3.04
CA LEU A 57 -6.19 -1.78 -2.92
C LEU A 57 -5.00 -0.84 -3.09
N MET A 58 -5.06 0.08 -4.06
CA MET A 58 -4.04 1.12 -4.23
C MET A 58 -3.97 2.02 -3.00
N ASP A 59 -5.13 2.36 -2.43
CA ASP A 59 -5.24 3.13 -1.19
C ASP A 59 -4.52 2.41 -0.02
N ARG A 60 -4.77 1.11 0.14
CA ARG A 60 -4.09 0.34 1.19
C ARG A 60 -2.61 0.11 0.96
N ILE A 61 -2.18 -0.02 -0.29
CA ILE A 61 -0.75 -0.14 -0.63
C ILE A 61 -0.01 1.15 -0.30
N GLY A 62 -0.56 2.31 -0.68
CA GLY A 62 0.06 3.60 -0.38
C GLY A 62 0.15 3.85 1.12
N TRP A 63 -0.92 3.59 1.86
CA TRP A 63 -0.92 3.67 3.33
C TRP A 63 0.17 2.80 3.97
N ALA A 64 0.24 1.52 3.59
CA ALA A 64 1.24 0.61 4.17
C ALA A 64 2.66 1.05 3.80
N SER A 65 2.88 1.50 2.57
CA SER A 65 4.18 2.01 2.13
C SER A 65 4.63 3.24 2.93
N ASP A 66 3.73 4.19 3.17
CA ASP A 66 4.01 5.39 3.97
C ASP A 66 4.36 5.03 5.44
N VAL A 67 3.60 4.12 6.05
CA VAL A 67 3.92 3.61 7.41
C VAL A 67 5.30 2.94 7.43
N GLY A 68 5.66 2.21 6.37
CA GLY A 68 6.98 1.59 6.23
C GLY A 68 8.11 2.62 6.16
N LEU A 69 7.93 3.69 5.38
CA LEU A 69 8.88 4.80 5.25
C LEU A 69 9.11 5.52 6.59
N ARG A 70 8.05 5.77 7.36
CA ARG A 70 8.20 6.38 8.70
C ARG A 70 8.96 5.50 9.69
N LYS A 71 8.72 4.19 9.63
CA LYS A 71 9.49 3.22 10.44
C LYS A 71 10.97 3.21 10.06
N LEU A 72 11.30 3.63 8.83
CA LEU A 72 12.67 3.80 8.34
C LEU A 72 13.29 5.16 8.72
N GLY A 73 12.53 6.06 9.34
CA GLY A 73 12.98 7.42 9.67
C GLY A 73 12.86 8.42 8.52
N ASP A 74 12.22 8.02 7.42
CA ASP A 74 11.83 8.93 6.33
C ASP A 74 10.55 9.68 6.77
N PRO A 75 10.40 10.99 6.49
CA PRO A 75 9.17 11.72 6.79
C PRO A 75 7.91 11.10 6.17
N GLY A 76 8.04 10.28 5.13
CA GLY A 76 6.88 9.79 4.37
C GLY A 76 6.29 10.88 3.49
N ALA A 77 5.28 10.54 2.68
CA ALA A 77 4.56 11.50 1.86
C ALA A 77 3.45 12.23 2.65
N LEU A 78 3.15 11.75 3.85
CA LEU A 78 2.05 12.21 4.70
C LEU A 78 2.59 12.58 6.09
N GLU A 79 2.00 13.59 6.73
CA GLU A 79 2.39 13.95 8.10
C GLU A 79 1.87 12.93 9.13
N ARG A 80 0.71 12.30 8.88
CA ARG A 80 0.08 11.26 9.73
C ARG A 80 -0.46 10.11 8.88
N ALA A 81 -0.37 8.87 9.36
CA ALA A 81 -0.94 7.71 8.67
C ALA A 81 -2.48 7.82 8.52
N GLU A 82 -3.08 8.72 9.30
CA GLU A 82 -4.48 9.12 9.33
C GLU A 82 -4.83 10.13 8.22
N ASP A 83 -3.86 10.80 7.60
CA ASP A 83 -4.08 11.82 6.56
C ASP A 83 -4.63 11.21 5.25
N TRP A 84 -4.52 9.89 5.06
CA TRP A 84 -5.18 9.16 3.97
C TRP A 84 -6.66 8.87 4.23
N MET A 85 -7.12 8.96 5.48
CA MET A 85 -8.55 8.87 5.81
C MET A 85 -9.29 10.20 5.60
N LEU A 86 -8.92 11.00 4.60
CA LEU A 86 -9.78 12.11 4.21
C LEU A 86 -11.06 11.50 3.61
N PRO A 87 -12.25 11.77 4.20
CA PRO A 87 -13.49 11.32 3.60
C PRO A 87 -13.60 11.96 2.22
N ALA A 88 -14.07 11.18 1.25
CA ALA A 88 -14.53 11.73 -0.02
C ALA A 88 -15.58 12.80 0.30
N VAL A 89 -15.20 14.08 0.17
CA VAL A 89 -16.13 15.22 0.11
C VAL A 89 -16.71 15.28 -1.29
#